data_AF-K2CB79-F1
#
_entry.id   AF-K2CB79-F1
#
_cell.length_a   1.000
_cell.length_b   1.000
_cell.length_c   1.000
_cell.angle_alpha   90.00
_cell.angle_beta   90.00
_cell.angle_gamma   90.00
#
_symmetry.space_group_name_H-M   'P 1'
#
loop_
_entity.id
_entity.type
_entity.pdbx_description
1 polymer ?
#
loop_
_entity_poly.entity_id
_entity_poly.type
_entity_poly.pdbx_seq_one_letter_code
_entity_poly.pdbx_strand_id
1 'polypeptide(L)'
;MKKILFIALFIALGFGCQITLADPPDATEVDEIQLRDPLELERAVMEYMCSFEAYIAARKSKDPAVRSKLVKLMQAYRNSYARFLELLREDKLYRPNKPKDPAGWYDEKHKKDKGYKRDWKKTDGKEIRAEVKEMVKNGASPEEIRAFIKAKLPSAPMSTDPGVYTTTTTTTTTTTTTSPKTIPPPTKTTVPPPLPPKPPLDSDDSDKDGDKDSDKDN
;
A
#
# COMPACT_ATOMS: atom_id res chain seq x y z
N MET A 1 -19.86 52.52 -0.21
CA MET A 1 -20.37 51.65 0.88
C MET A 1 -20.44 50.16 0.53
N LYS A 2 -20.52 49.71 -0.73
CA LYS A 2 -20.54 48.27 -1.09
C LYS A 2 -19.20 47.50 -0.96
N LYS A 3 -18.05 48.19 -1.05
CA LYS A 3 -16.72 47.55 -1.02
C LYS A 3 -16.25 47.14 0.39
N ILE A 4 -16.72 47.84 1.43
CA ILE A 4 -16.38 47.54 2.83
C ILE A 4 -17.13 46.27 3.30
N LEU A 5 -18.36 46.06 2.82
CA LEU A 5 -19.14 44.86 3.13
C LEU A 5 -18.50 43.57 2.58
N PHE A 6 -17.86 43.64 1.41
CA PHE A 6 -17.17 42.50 0.80
C PHE A 6 -15.90 42.10 1.58
N ILE A 7 -15.15 43.08 2.08
CA ILE A 7 -13.94 42.82 2.89
C ILE A 7 -14.34 42.23 4.25
N ALA A 8 -15.42 42.72 4.87
CA ALA A 8 -15.95 42.15 6.11
C ALA A 8 -16.44 40.70 5.91
N LEU A 9 -17.04 40.37 4.77
CA LEU A 9 -17.48 39.01 4.45
C LEU A 9 -16.30 38.03 4.26
N PHE A 10 -15.20 38.47 3.62
CA PHE A 10 -13.99 37.66 3.45
C PHE A 10 -13.22 37.43 4.75
N ILE A 11 -13.22 38.42 5.66
CA ILE A 11 -12.63 38.26 6.99
C ILE A 11 -13.49 37.32 7.86
N ALA A 12 -14.81 37.40 7.76
CA ALA A 12 -15.72 36.49 8.45
C ALA A 12 -15.65 35.03 7.94
N LEU A 13 -15.44 34.83 6.62
CA LEU A 13 -15.20 33.52 6.04
C LEU A 13 -13.80 32.96 6.38
N GLY A 14 -12.82 33.83 6.64
CA GLY A 14 -11.44 33.45 7.00
C GLY A 14 -11.27 32.91 8.43
N PHE A 15 -12.23 33.18 9.32
CA PHE A 15 -12.20 32.72 10.73
C PHE A 15 -13.19 31.58 11.04
N GLY A 16 -13.99 31.13 10.07
CA GLY A 16 -14.98 30.06 10.26
C GLY A 16 -14.42 28.64 10.25
N CYS A 17 -13.19 28.43 9.76
CA CYS A 17 -12.48 27.17 9.93
C CYS A 17 -11.59 27.26 11.16
N GLN A 18 -12.21 27.28 12.34
CA GLN A 18 -11.53 26.75 13.52
C GLN A 18 -11.06 25.36 13.12
N ILE A 19 -9.74 25.15 13.04
CA ILE A 19 -9.17 23.80 13.07
C ILE A 19 -9.62 23.29 14.43
N THR A 20 -10.74 22.57 14.45
CA THR A 20 -11.18 21.85 15.64
C THR A 20 -10.06 20.88 15.91
N LEU A 21 -9.26 21.20 16.93
CA LEU A 21 -8.26 20.30 17.47
C LEU A 21 -9.04 19.02 17.79
N ALA A 22 -8.74 17.92 17.09
CA ALA A 22 -9.44 16.66 17.33
C ALA A 22 -9.31 16.33 18.82
N ASP A 23 -10.44 16.07 19.50
CA ASP A 23 -10.42 15.76 20.93
C ASP A 23 -9.45 14.60 21.20
N PRO A 24 -8.67 14.67 22.30
CA PRO A 24 -7.83 13.56 22.69
C PRO A 24 -8.69 12.30 22.86
N PRO A 25 -8.14 11.12 22.50
CA PRO A 25 -8.90 9.88 22.55
C PRO A 25 -9.40 9.57 23.96
N ASP A 26 -10.71 9.42 24.10
CA ASP A 26 -11.32 8.85 25.30
C ASP A 26 -10.99 7.35 25.34
N ALA A 27 -10.42 6.88 26.44
CA ALA A 27 -10.00 5.48 26.61
C ALA A 27 -11.15 4.48 26.39
N THR A 28 -12.39 4.87 26.70
CA THR A 28 -13.58 4.03 26.49
C THR A 28 -13.97 3.97 25.01
N GLU A 29 -13.85 5.08 24.27
CA GLU A 29 -14.13 5.10 22.85
C GLU A 29 -13.02 4.40 22.03
N VAL A 30 -11.79 4.37 22.54
CA VAL A 30 -10.69 3.60 21.94
C VAL A 30 -11.00 2.11 21.95
N ASP A 31 -11.68 1.59 22.97
CA ASP A 31 -12.05 0.17 23.04
C ASP A 31 -13.09 -0.27 22.00
N GLU A 32 -13.92 0.67 21.55
CA GLU A 32 -14.91 0.42 20.51
C GLU A 32 -14.29 0.35 19.10
N ILE A 33 -13.04 0.80 18.93
CA ILE A 33 -12.37 0.81 17.63
C ILE A 33 -12.08 -0.61 17.17
N GLN A 34 -12.45 -0.91 15.93
CA GLN A 34 -12.12 -2.17 15.28
C GLN A 34 -10.84 -2.01 14.47
N LEU A 35 -9.82 -2.81 14.79
CA LEU A 35 -8.57 -2.87 14.02
C LEU A 35 -8.78 -3.74 12.78
N ARG A 36 -9.14 -3.12 11.66
CA ARG A 36 -9.21 -3.75 10.33
C ARG A 36 -7.82 -4.20 9.83
N ASP A 37 -7.83 -5.14 8.89
CA ASP A 37 -6.64 -5.41 8.09
C ASP A 37 -6.16 -4.11 7.38
N PRO A 38 -4.91 -3.66 7.59
CA PRO A 38 -4.42 -2.39 7.07
C PRO A 38 -4.57 -2.23 5.55
N LEU A 39 -4.47 -3.33 4.79
CA LEU A 39 -4.52 -3.29 3.33
C LEU A 39 -5.81 -2.67 2.80
N GLU A 40 -6.96 -2.96 3.40
CA GLU A 40 -8.25 -2.47 2.92
C GLU A 40 -8.40 -0.95 3.12
N LEU A 41 -8.04 -0.46 4.31
CA LEU A 41 -8.10 0.96 4.63
C LEU A 41 -7.09 1.76 3.77
N GLU A 42 -5.88 1.24 3.64
CA GLU A 42 -4.81 1.86 2.84
C GLU A 42 -5.17 1.96 1.36
N ARG A 43 -5.77 0.91 0.78
CA ARG A 43 -6.31 0.94 -0.58
C ARG A 43 -7.37 2.01 -0.75
N ALA A 44 -8.33 2.07 0.16
CA ALA A 44 -9.42 3.05 0.10
C ALA A 44 -8.91 4.49 0.21
N VAL A 45 -7.97 4.75 1.13
CA VAL A 45 -7.31 6.05 1.26
C VAL A 45 -6.58 6.41 -0.04
N MET A 46 -5.79 5.49 -0.60
CA MET A 46 -5.04 5.76 -1.82
C MET A 46 -5.96 6.02 -3.03
N GLU A 47 -7.02 5.22 -3.20
CA GLU A 47 -8.00 5.40 -4.26
C GLU A 47 -8.72 6.76 -4.13
N TYR A 48 -9.11 7.14 -2.90
CA TYR A 48 -9.67 8.44 -2.59
C TYR A 48 -8.73 9.58 -2.97
N MET A 49 -7.48 9.54 -2.50
CA MET A 49 -6.51 10.61 -2.74
C MET A 49 -6.18 10.78 -4.23
N CYS A 50 -6.06 9.67 -4.97
CA CYS A 50 -5.81 9.71 -6.41
C CYS A 50 -7.02 10.23 -7.19
N SER A 51 -8.22 9.79 -6.84
CA SER A 51 -9.46 10.26 -7.47
C SER A 51 -9.69 11.76 -7.20
N PHE A 52 -9.34 12.23 -6.00
CA PHE A 52 -9.38 13.65 -5.65
C PHE A 52 -8.40 14.47 -6.51
N GLU A 53 -7.15 14.01 -6.67
CA GLU A 53 -6.17 14.72 -7.50
C GLU A 53 -6.64 14.78 -8.96
N ALA A 54 -7.22 13.70 -9.49
CA ALA A 54 -7.78 13.68 -10.85
C ALA A 54 -8.90 14.73 -11.02
N TYR A 55 -9.84 14.77 -10.07
CA TYR A 55 -10.91 15.75 -10.05
C TYR A 55 -10.38 17.19 -9.97
N ILE A 56 -9.43 17.46 -9.07
CA ILE A 56 -8.85 18.79 -8.89
C ILE A 56 -8.06 19.22 -10.12
N ALA A 57 -7.30 18.33 -10.75
CA ALA A 57 -6.57 18.58 -11.98
C ALA A 57 -7.53 18.99 -13.11
N ALA A 58 -8.61 18.24 -13.31
CA ALA A 58 -9.60 18.56 -14.33
C ALA A 58 -10.34 19.87 -14.03
N ARG A 59 -10.70 20.11 -12.77
CA ARG A 59 -11.38 21.34 -12.32
C ARG A 59 -10.53 22.59 -12.57
N LYS A 60 -9.22 22.50 -12.36
CA LYS A 60 -8.27 23.60 -12.55
C LYS A 60 -7.80 23.76 -14.00
N SER A 61 -8.14 22.82 -14.89
CA SER A 61 -7.72 22.88 -16.28
C SER A 61 -8.39 24.02 -17.05
N LYS A 62 -7.61 24.64 -17.94
CA LYS A 62 -8.11 25.64 -18.91
C LYS A 62 -8.63 24.99 -20.19
N ASP A 63 -8.26 23.74 -20.47
CA ASP A 63 -8.70 22.98 -21.64
C ASP A 63 -10.18 22.53 -21.50
N PRO A 64 -11.07 22.95 -22.43
CA PRO A 64 -12.46 22.49 -22.45
C PRO A 64 -12.64 20.97 -22.54
N ALA A 65 -11.76 20.27 -23.26
CA ALA A 65 -11.83 18.82 -23.46
C ALA A 65 -11.52 18.05 -22.15
N VAL A 66 -10.63 18.59 -21.32
CA VAL A 66 -10.36 18.05 -19.98
C VAL A 66 -11.50 18.45 -19.03
N ARG A 67 -11.98 19.69 -19.09
CA ARG A 67 -13.05 20.18 -18.20
C ARG A 67 -14.39 19.46 -18.43
N SER A 68 -14.70 19.05 -19.65
CA SER A 68 -15.93 18.30 -19.95
C SER A 68 -16.03 16.97 -19.17
N LYS A 69 -14.89 16.39 -18.79
CA LYS A 69 -14.79 15.13 -18.03
C LYS A 69 -15.01 15.31 -16.52
N LEU A 70 -15.12 16.56 -16.05
CA LEU A 70 -15.18 16.90 -14.63
C LEU A 70 -16.29 16.16 -13.87
N VAL A 71 -17.46 16.00 -14.47
CA VAL A 71 -18.62 15.38 -13.80
C VAL A 71 -18.34 13.91 -13.45
N LYS A 72 -17.78 13.15 -14.40
CA LYS A 72 -17.42 11.75 -14.17
C LYS A 72 -16.29 11.61 -13.15
N LEU A 73 -15.27 12.47 -13.23
CA LEU A 73 -14.17 12.49 -12.26
C LEU A 73 -14.65 12.86 -10.85
N MET A 74 -15.59 13.81 -10.74
CA MET A 74 -16.24 14.17 -9.48
C MET A 74 -17.02 12.99 -8.90
N GLN A 75 -17.71 12.21 -9.75
CA GLN A 75 -18.44 11.02 -9.30
C GLN A 75 -17.47 9.94 -8.77
N ALA A 76 -16.36 9.69 -9.47
CA ALA A 76 -15.32 8.76 -9.01
C ALA A 76 -14.71 9.19 -7.66
N TYR A 77 -14.42 10.49 -7.51
CA TYR A 77 -13.99 11.08 -6.25
C TYR A 77 -15.02 10.88 -5.13
N ARG A 78 -16.30 11.16 -5.37
CA ARG A 78 -17.35 10.99 -4.37
C ARG A 78 -17.53 9.53 -3.95
N ASN A 79 -17.45 8.60 -4.90
CA ASN A 79 -17.61 7.18 -4.63
C ASN A 79 -16.44 6.62 -3.79
N SER A 80 -15.20 6.98 -4.14
CA SER A 80 -14.02 6.57 -3.36
C SER A 80 -14.00 7.20 -1.97
N TYR A 81 -14.40 8.47 -1.85
CA TYR A 81 -14.56 9.12 -0.55
C TYR A 81 -15.64 8.46 0.31
N ALA A 82 -16.80 8.12 -0.26
CA ALA A 82 -17.87 7.43 0.45
C ALA A 82 -17.41 6.07 0.97
N ARG A 83 -16.69 5.29 0.15
CA ARG A 83 -16.11 4.02 0.58
C ARG A 83 -15.12 4.20 1.73
N PHE A 84 -14.23 5.19 1.64
CA PHE A 84 -13.30 5.50 2.73
C PHE A 84 -14.04 5.87 4.02
N LEU A 85 -15.08 6.71 3.94
CA LEU A 85 -15.90 7.08 5.10
C LEU A 85 -16.68 5.90 5.70
N GLU A 86 -17.18 4.98 4.87
CA GLU A 86 -17.81 3.75 5.35
C GLU A 86 -16.85 2.94 6.20
N LEU A 87 -15.62 2.71 5.73
CA LEU A 87 -14.60 1.98 6.48
C LEU A 87 -14.30 2.66 7.82
N LEU A 88 -14.10 3.98 7.82
CA LEU A 88 -13.88 4.71 9.07
C LEU A 88 -15.07 4.63 10.03
N ARG A 89 -16.30 4.59 9.50
CA ARG A 89 -17.51 4.49 10.33
C ARG A 89 -17.67 3.08 10.91
N GLU A 90 -17.42 2.05 10.10
CA GLU A 90 -17.40 0.65 10.53
C GLU A 90 -16.39 0.46 11.66
N ASP A 91 -15.19 1.04 11.50
CA ASP A 91 -14.09 0.96 12.46
C ASP A 91 -14.26 1.90 13.68
N LYS A 92 -15.39 2.62 13.79
CA LYS A 92 -15.72 3.61 14.84
C LYS A 92 -14.78 4.83 14.92
N LEU A 93 -14.00 5.05 13.87
CA LEU A 93 -13.07 6.17 13.70
C LEU A 93 -13.72 7.42 13.12
N TYR A 94 -14.94 7.33 12.58
CA TYR A 94 -15.68 8.49 12.06
C TYR A 94 -17.00 8.71 12.81
N ARG A 95 -17.20 9.93 13.31
CA ARG A 95 -18.48 10.44 13.82
C ARG A 95 -18.78 11.79 13.14
N PRO A 96 -19.96 11.96 12.50
CA PRO A 96 -20.28 13.20 11.78
C PRO A 96 -20.19 14.48 12.62
N ASN A 97 -20.51 14.39 13.91
CA ASN A 97 -20.62 15.53 14.81
C ASN A 97 -19.35 15.79 15.65
N LYS A 98 -18.36 14.88 15.61
CA LYS A 98 -17.15 14.95 16.43
C LYS A 98 -15.95 14.56 15.54
N PRO A 99 -15.20 15.53 14.99
CA PRO A 99 -14.04 15.22 14.17
C PRO A 99 -13.00 14.48 15.02
N LYS A 100 -12.84 13.19 14.75
CA LYS A 100 -11.76 12.37 15.32
C LYS A 100 -10.55 12.45 14.40
N ASP A 101 -9.36 12.29 14.96
CA ASP A 101 -8.17 11.96 14.17
C ASP A 101 -8.14 10.44 13.97
N PRO A 102 -8.52 9.92 12.79
CA PRO A 102 -8.65 8.48 12.60
C PRO A 102 -7.31 7.76 12.76
N ALA A 103 -6.21 8.38 12.30
CA ALA A 103 -4.89 7.76 12.37
C ALA A 103 -4.39 7.69 13.82
N GLY A 104 -4.46 8.81 14.55
CA GLY A 104 -4.05 8.87 15.95
C GLY A 104 -4.84 7.91 16.84
N TRP A 105 -6.16 7.82 16.63
CA TRP A 105 -7.02 6.91 17.39
C TRP A 105 -6.76 5.43 17.08
N TYR A 106 -6.48 5.12 15.81
CA TYR A 106 -6.09 3.77 15.40
C TYR A 106 -4.75 3.35 16.01
N ASP A 107 -3.77 4.25 16.06
CA ASP A 107 -2.47 4.01 16.67
C ASP A 107 -2.58 3.81 18.19
N GLU A 108 -3.44 4.56 18.88
CA GLU A 108 -3.69 4.37 20.31
C GLU A 108 -4.39 3.03 20.59
N LYS A 109 -5.37 2.62 19.76
CA LYS A 109 -5.97 1.28 19.86
C LYS A 109 -4.94 0.19 19.62
N HIS A 110 -4.13 0.31 18.57
CA HIS A 110 -3.08 -0.65 18.26
C HIS A 110 -2.05 -0.77 19.39
N LYS A 111 -1.66 0.36 19.98
CA LYS A 111 -0.77 0.40 21.13
C LYS A 111 -1.39 -0.24 22.36
N LYS A 112 -2.69 -0.04 22.60
CA LYS A 112 -3.42 -0.69 23.70
C LYS A 112 -3.49 -2.20 23.54
N ASP A 113 -3.79 -2.69 22.33
CA ASP A 113 -3.99 -4.12 22.08
C ASP A 113 -2.67 -4.89 21.92
N LYS A 114 -1.65 -4.28 21.31
CA LYS A 114 -0.38 -4.97 20.95
C LYS A 114 0.87 -4.43 21.66
N GLY A 115 0.76 -3.34 22.42
CA GLY A 115 1.88 -2.73 23.14
C GLY A 115 2.75 -1.76 22.33
N TYR A 116 2.46 -1.55 21.05
CA TYR A 116 3.21 -0.63 20.18
C TYR A 116 2.34 0.01 19.09
N LYS A 117 2.78 1.16 18.57
CA LYS A 117 2.14 1.85 17.44
C LYS A 117 2.55 1.21 16.12
N ARG A 118 1.66 1.27 15.13
CA ARG A 118 1.96 0.80 13.78
C ARG A 118 2.83 1.84 13.07
N ASP A 119 3.84 1.37 12.35
CA ASP A 119 4.72 2.26 11.59
C ASP A 119 4.14 2.45 10.19
N TRP A 120 3.60 3.64 9.93
CA TRP A 120 3.10 4.01 8.62
C TRP A 120 4.28 4.47 7.75
N LYS A 121 4.65 3.69 6.72
CA LYS A 121 5.60 4.20 5.73
C LYS A 121 4.99 5.44 5.05
N LYS A 122 5.80 6.47 4.87
CA LYS A 122 5.46 7.57 3.95
C LYS A 122 5.41 6.98 2.54
N THR A 123 4.22 6.61 2.11
CA THR A 123 3.98 5.92 0.84
C THR A 123 4.37 6.75 -0.37
N ASP A 124 4.76 6.06 -1.45
CA ASP A 124 4.94 6.57 -2.82
C ASP A 124 3.64 7.11 -3.46
N GLY A 125 2.55 7.22 -2.70
CA GLY A 125 1.30 7.81 -3.15
C GLY A 125 1.45 9.23 -3.71
N LYS A 126 2.55 9.94 -3.42
CA LYS A 126 2.87 11.21 -4.08
C LYS A 126 3.18 11.03 -5.57
N GLU A 127 3.91 9.99 -5.94
CA GLU A 127 4.29 9.69 -7.32
C GLU A 127 3.08 9.25 -8.12
N ILE A 128 2.29 8.31 -7.58
CA ILE A 128 1.06 7.84 -8.22
C ILE A 128 0.08 9.01 -8.44
N ARG A 129 -0.08 9.91 -7.46
CA ARG A 129 -0.90 11.12 -7.62
C ARG A 129 -0.36 12.06 -8.70
N ALA A 130 0.95 12.19 -8.81
CA ALA A 130 1.57 12.99 -9.88
C ALA A 130 1.31 12.37 -11.26
N GLU A 131 1.44 11.05 -11.40
CA GLU A 131 1.11 10.33 -12.65
C GLU A 131 -0.36 10.51 -13.02
N VAL A 132 -1.29 10.35 -12.07
CA VAL A 132 -2.73 10.58 -12.30
C VAL A 132 -2.99 12.02 -12.79
N LYS A 133 -2.31 13.00 -12.19
CA LYS A 133 -2.43 14.40 -12.60
C LYS A 133 -1.94 14.61 -14.03
N GLU A 134 -0.82 14.01 -14.42
CA GLU A 134 -0.31 14.08 -15.79
C GLU A 134 -1.24 13.37 -16.77
N MET A 135 -1.81 12.21 -16.43
CA MET A 135 -2.84 11.56 -17.26
C MET A 135 -4.03 12.48 -17.54
N VAL A 136 -4.52 13.22 -16.52
CA VAL A 136 -5.61 14.17 -16.70
C VAL A 136 -5.21 15.31 -17.63
N LYS A 137 -4.01 15.87 -17.46
CA LYS A 137 -3.48 16.94 -18.34
C LYS A 137 -3.33 16.47 -19.78
N ASN A 138 -2.90 15.23 -19.98
CA ASN A 138 -2.76 14.60 -21.29
C ASN A 138 -4.11 14.20 -21.92
N GLY A 139 -5.23 14.44 -21.23
CA GLY A 139 -6.54 14.17 -21.77
C GLY A 139 -6.93 12.69 -21.72
N ALA A 140 -6.42 11.91 -20.78
CA ALA A 140 -6.94 10.56 -20.51
C ALA A 140 -8.45 10.59 -20.19
N SER A 141 -9.16 9.51 -20.51
CA SER A 141 -10.56 9.32 -20.14
C SER A 141 -10.71 9.01 -18.63
N PRO A 142 -11.86 9.34 -18.02
CA PRO A 142 -12.13 8.96 -16.63
C PRO A 142 -11.99 7.46 -16.36
N GLU A 143 -12.36 6.64 -17.34
CA GLU A 143 -12.29 5.18 -17.28
C GLU A 143 -10.84 4.68 -17.26
N GLU A 144 -9.96 5.23 -18.11
CA GLU A 144 -8.52 4.93 -18.10
C GLU A 144 -7.87 5.35 -16.78
N ILE A 145 -8.18 6.55 -16.28
CA ILE A 145 -7.65 7.03 -15.00
C ILE A 145 -8.08 6.10 -13.86
N ARG A 146 -9.34 5.66 -13.86
CA ARG A 146 -9.84 4.72 -12.84
C ARG A 146 -9.15 3.36 -12.92
N ALA A 147 -8.95 2.83 -14.12
CA ALA A 147 -8.25 1.57 -14.32
C ALA A 147 -6.79 1.66 -13.84
N PHE A 148 -6.10 2.75 -14.18
CA PHE A 148 -4.74 3.03 -13.72
C PHE A 148 -4.66 3.10 -12.18
N ILE A 149 -5.55 3.86 -11.54
CA ILE A 149 -5.59 3.97 -10.07
C ILE A 149 -5.74 2.58 -9.45
N LYS A 150 -6.71 1.78 -9.93
CA LYS A 150 -6.95 0.43 -9.42
C LYS A 150 -5.74 -0.50 -9.58
N ALA A 151 -5.03 -0.41 -10.70
CA ALA A 151 -3.84 -1.23 -10.95
C ALA A 151 -2.65 -0.84 -10.06
N LYS A 152 -2.58 0.42 -9.61
CA LYS A 152 -1.51 0.95 -8.76
C LYS A 152 -1.82 0.88 -7.27
N LEU A 153 -3.01 0.40 -6.88
CA LEU A 153 -3.34 0.19 -5.48
C LEU A 153 -2.39 -0.87 -4.87
N PRO A 154 -2.00 -0.70 -3.60
CA PRO A 154 -1.06 -1.62 -2.95
C PRO A 154 -1.60 -3.05 -2.93
N SER A 155 -0.73 -4.03 -3.18
CA SER A 155 -1.05 -5.46 -3.07
C SER A 155 -0.75 -6.05 -1.69
N ALA A 156 0.04 -5.34 -0.88
CA ALA A 156 0.41 -5.70 0.48
C ALA A 156 0.33 -4.46 1.39
N PRO A 157 0.14 -4.61 2.72
CA PRO A 157 0.16 -3.50 3.66
C PRO A 157 1.42 -2.65 3.51
N MET A 158 1.23 -1.35 3.38
CA MET A 158 2.28 -0.34 3.33
C MET A 158 2.75 0.05 4.73
N SER A 159 1.90 -0.15 5.73
CA SER A 159 2.28 -0.10 7.13
C SER A 159 3.08 -1.33 7.56
N THR A 160 4.10 -1.11 8.37
CA THR A 160 4.86 -2.18 9.02
C THR A 160 4.37 -2.39 10.44
N ASP A 161 4.16 -3.64 10.80
CA ASP A 161 3.90 -4.06 12.18
C ASP A 161 5.25 -4.44 12.82
N PRO A 162 5.82 -3.61 13.73
CA PRO A 162 7.12 -3.88 14.33
C PRO A 162 7.11 -5.08 15.30
N GLY A 163 5.95 -5.63 15.66
CA GLY A 163 5.85 -6.83 16.49
C GLY A 163 6.12 -8.14 15.74
N VAL A 164 6.11 -8.14 14.40
CA VAL A 164 6.28 -9.35 13.58
C VAL A 164 7.76 -9.74 13.40
N TYR A 165 8.70 -8.91 13.86
CA TYR A 165 10.14 -9.25 13.89
C TYR A 165 10.54 -10.19 15.04
N THR A 166 9.62 -10.98 15.59
CA THR A 166 10.03 -12.12 16.42
C THR A 166 10.45 -13.25 15.48
N THR A 167 11.74 -13.25 15.12
CA THR A 167 12.41 -14.37 14.46
C THR A 167 12.09 -15.66 15.22
N THR A 168 11.29 -16.54 14.61
CA THR A 168 11.16 -17.92 15.09
C THR A 168 12.45 -18.65 14.71
N THR A 169 13.48 -18.50 15.53
CA THR A 169 14.66 -19.38 15.45
C THR A 169 14.23 -20.75 15.93
N THR A 170 13.96 -21.66 15.00
CA THR A 170 13.77 -23.08 15.33
C THR A 170 15.12 -23.67 15.69
N THR A 171 15.48 -23.62 16.98
CA THR A 171 16.66 -24.32 17.51
C THR A 171 16.38 -25.81 17.48
N THR A 172 16.95 -26.53 16.51
CA THR A 172 16.98 -28.00 16.53
C THR A 172 17.99 -28.44 17.58
N THR A 173 17.52 -28.83 18.76
CA THR A 173 18.36 -29.43 19.80
C THR A 173 18.62 -30.89 19.45
N THR A 174 19.77 -31.19 18.86
CA THR A 174 20.24 -32.58 18.70
C THR A 174 20.74 -33.07 20.05
N THR A 175 19.90 -33.82 20.78
CA THR A 175 20.30 -34.51 22.00
C THR A 175 21.14 -35.74 21.63
N THR A 176 22.46 -35.67 21.80
CA THR A 176 23.34 -36.85 21.75
C THR A 176 23.20 -37.63 23.06
N THR A 177 22.36 -38.67 23.04
CA THR A 177 22.29 -39.65 24.12
C THR A 177 23.45 -40.64 23.97
N THR A 178 24.43 -40.56 24.88
CA THR A 178 25.43 -41.60 25.09
C THR A 178 24.82 -42.71 25.96
N SER A 179 24.89 -43.95 25.49
CA SER A 179 24.54 -45.15 26.28
C SER A 179 25.42 -46.33 25.88
N PRO A 180 25.67 -47.29 26.80
CA PRO A 180 26.92 -48.03 26.88
C PRO A 180 26.95 -49.36 26.11
N LYS A 181 28.17 -49.65 25.62
CA LYS A 181 28.80 -50.94 25.24
C LYS A 181 27.98 -52.23 25.49
N THR A 182 27.68 -52.99 24.43
CA THR A 182 27.41 -54.45 24.49
C THR A 182 27.87 -55.12 23.18
N ILE A 183 28.46 -56.31 23.32
CA ILE A 183 29.18 -57.15 22.33
C ILE A 183 28.19 -58.01 21.50
N PRO A 184 28.47 -58.40 20.22
CA PRO A 184 27.48 -58.97 19.29
C PRO A 184 27.48 -60.51 19.17
N PRO A 185 26.43 -61.11 18.56
CA PRO A 185 26.57 -62.34 17.75
C PRO A 185 25.87 -62.25 16.36
N PRO A 186 26.07 -63.22 15.43
CA PRO A 186 26.34 -62.92 14.02
C PRO A 186 25.21 -63.20 12.99
N THR A 187 25.37 -62.51 11.84
CA THR A 187 25.00 -62.85 10.44
C THR A 187 23.54 -62.98 10.00
N LYS A 188 23.14 -62.15 9.01
CA LYS A 188 22.90 -62.64 7.63
C LYS A 188 22.95 -61.52 6.58
N THR A 189 23.68 -61.83 5.52
CA THR A 189 23.99 -61.08 4.30
C THR A 189 22.77 -60.70 3.47
N THR A 190 22.68 -59.47 2.99
CA THR A 190 22.13 -59.16 1.64
C THR A 190 22.79 -57.89 1.11
N VAL A 191 23.54 -58.04 0.02
CA VAL A 191 24.24 -56.97 -0.71
C VAL A 191 23.33 -56.43 -1.82
N PRO A 192 23.17 -55.11 -1.99
CA PRO A 192 22.70 -54.52 -3.24
C PRO A 192 23.87 -54.24 -4.22
N PRO A 193 23.68 -54.41 -5.54
CA PRO A 193 24.74 -54.32 -6.56
C PRO A 193 25.21 -52.88 -6.86
N PRO A 194 26.41 -52.71 -7.45
CA PRO A 194 27.11 -51.43 -7.62
C PRO A 194 26.62 -50.62 -8.85
N LEU A 195 26.57 -49.29 -8.69
CA LEU A 195 26.39 -48.34 -9.79
C LEU A 195 27.67 -48.22 -10.65
N PRO A 196 27.56 -48.22 -11.99
CA PRO A 196 28.72 -48.09 -12.88
C PRO A 196 29.27 -46.65 -12.98
N PRO A 197 30.53 -46.48 -13.43
CA PRO A 197 31.33 -45.26 -13.29
C PRO A 197 31.15 -44.26 -14.44
N LYS A 198 31.32 -42.97 -14.11
CA LYS A 198 31.47 -41.82 -15.03
C LYS A 198 32.82 -41.86 -15.76
N PRO A 199 32.90 -41.45 -17.03
CA PRO A 199 34.01 -40.56 -17.45
C PRO A 199 33.60 -39.58 -18.58
N PRO A 200 34.51 -38.74 -19.13
CA PRO A 200 35.21 -37.62 -18.48
C PRO A 200 34.93 -36.27 -19.20
N LEU A 201 35.54 -35.20 -18.67
CA LEU A 201 35.68 -33.87 -19.28
C LEU A 201 36.25 -33.93 -20.71
N ASP A 202 35.96 -32.92 -21.54
CA ASP A 202 37.02 -32.09 -22.14
C ASP A 202 36.50 -30.75 -22.65
N SER A 203 37.43 -29.80 -22.64
CA SER A 203 37.40 -28.40 -23.04
C SER A 203 37.52 -28.20 -24.56
N ASP A 204 37.44 -26.92 -24.94
CA ASP A 204 37.99 -26.26 -26.13
C ASP A 204 37.08 -25.89 -27.32
N ASP A 205 37.01 -24.57 -27.49
CA ASP A 205 37.24 -23.78 -28.71
C ASP A 205 36.56 -24.20 -30.02
N SER A 206 35.78 -23.27 -30.58
CA SER A 206 36.18 -22.62 -31.85
C SER A 206 35.18 -21.54 -32.29
N ASP A 207 35.78 -20.44 -32.72
CA ASP A 207 35.23 -19.32 -33.46
C ASP A 207 34.30 -19.71 -34.61
N LYS A 208 33.32 -18.85 -34.88
CA LYS A 208 32.94 -18.56 -36.27
C LYS A 208 32.44 -17.14 -36.45
N ASP A 209 33.32 -16.36 -37.07
CA ASP A 209 33.04 -15.17 -37.84
C ASP A 209 31.84 -15.36 -38.78
N GLY A 210 31.07 -14.28 -38.92
CA GLY A 210 29.93 -14.19 -39.82
C GLY A 210 29.56 -12.74 -40.10
N ASP A 211 30.55 -11.97 -40.56
CA ASP A 211 30.37 -10.73 -41.31
C ASP A 211 29.30 -10.91 -42.39
N LYS A 212 28.33 -9.98 -42.44
CA LYS A 212 27.93 -9.31 -43.69
C LYS A 212 26.94 -8.17 -43.42
N ASP A 213 27.51 -6.98 -43.54
CA ASP A 213 26.93 -5.81 -44.20
C ASP A 213 25.88 -6.15 -45.26
N SER A 214 24.77 -5.41 -45.27
CA SER A 214 24.47 -4.39 -46.28
C SER A 214 23.05 -3.87 -46.01
N ASP A 215 22.91 -2.65 -45.53
CA ASP A 215 22.76 -1.44 -46.35
C ASP A 215 21.46 -1.45 -47.18
N LYS A 216 20.61 -0.49 -46.82
CA LYS A 216 19.93 0.47 -47.70
C LYS A 216 18.48 0.25 -48.16
N ASP A 217 17.74 1.30 -47.79
CA ASP A 217 16.85 2.11 -48.61
C ASP A 217 15.44 1.54 -48.89
N ASN A 218 14.47 2.04 -48.12
CA ASN A 218 13.70 3.23 -48.52
C ASN A 218 12.87 3.77 -47.33
#